data_AF-A0A6A8LTH3-F1
#
_entry.id   AF-A0A6A8LTH3-F1
#
_cell.length_a   1.000
_cell.length_b   1.000
_cell.length_c   1.000
_cell.angle_alpha   90.00
_cell.angle_beta   90.00
_cell.angle_gamma   90.00
#
_symmetry.space_group_name_H-M   'P 1'
#
loop_
_entity.id
_entity.type
_entity.pdbx_description
1 polymer ?
#
loop_
_entity_poly.entity_id
_entity_poly.type
_entity_poly.pdbx_seq_one_letter_code
_entity_poly.pdbx_strand_id
1 'polypeptide(L)'
;MSTISHYKEVDINKKNPLLSQIRTTVETAFYGNNFERVTDISKAYYLAKNCPSTIVTDVPIKHTQELGLPVDSKMLVNNHGKIVGRTAAARHIIGHLG
;
A
#
# COMPACT_ATOMS: atom_id res chain seq x y z
N MET A 1 10.78 11.90 37.14
CA MET A 1 10.66 11.95 35.67
C MET A 1 9.20 12.14 35.33
N SER A 2 8.83 13.31 34.79
CA SER A 2 7.44 13.57 34.40
C SER A 2 7.22 13.06 32.97
N THR A 3 6.37 12.06 32.81
CA THR A 3 5.96 11.56 31.48
C THR A 3 5.10 12.63 30.82
N ILE A 4 5.55 13.13 29.68
CA ILE A 4 4.79 14.09 28.87
C ILE A 4 3.93 13.26 27.91
N SER A 5 2.60 13.36 28.02
CA SER A 5 1.69 12.58 27.18
C SER A 5 1.42 13.22 25.81
N HIS A 6 1.44 14.56 25.73
CA HIS A 6 1.13 15.31 24.51
C HIS A 6 1.88 16.65 24.46
N TYR A 7 2.20 17.14 23.26
CA TYR A 7 2.74 18.48 23.01
C TYR A 7 1.65 19.40 22.44
N LYS A 8 1.68 20.69 22.82
CA LYS A 8 0.85 21.70 22.16
C LYS A 8 1.47 22.04 20.81
N GLU A 9 0.66 22.43 19.84
CA GLU A 9 1.11 22.72 18.48
C GLU A 9 2.21 23.80 18.43
N VAL A 10 2.12 24.81 19.31
CA VAL A 10 3.13 25.87 19.46
C VAL A 10 4.50 25.36 19.91
N ASP A 11 4.53 24.22 20.61
CA ASP A 11 5.75 23.59 21.13
C ASP A 11 6.38 22.64 20.09
N ILE A 12 5.67 22.37 18.98
CA ILE A 12 6.14 21.57 17.84
C ILE A 12 6.95 22.48 16.90
N ASN A 13 8.14 22.86 17.35
CA ASN A 13 9.00 23.76 16.60
C ASN A 13 10.46 23.28 16.60
N LYS A 14 11.26 23.85 15.67
CA LYS A 14 12.66 23.49 15.45
C LYS A 14 13.59 23.74 16.65
N LYS A 15 13.15 24.56 17.61
CA LYS A 15 13.92 24.90 18.82
C LYS A 15 13.74 23.88 19.94
N ASN A 16 12.77 22.98 19.84
CA ASN A 16 12.53 21.95 20.85
C ASN A 16 13.54 20.79 20.69
N PRO A 17 14.46 20.59 21.65
CA PRO A 17 15.54 19.60 21.52
C PRO A 17 15.02 18.15 21.49
N LEU A 18 13.87 17.87 22.12
CA LEU A 18 13.28 16.54 22.15
C LEU A 18 12.75 16.11 20.77
N LEU A 19 12.19 17.07 20.00
CA LEU A 19 11.65 16.81 18.67
C LEU A 19 12.74 16.66 17.61
N SER A 20 13.93 17.21 17.85
CA SER A 20 15.07 17.07 16.93
C SER A 20 15.48 15.59 16.77
N GLN A 21 15.59 14.86 17.88
CA GLN A 21 15.98 13.44 17.88
C GLN A 21 14.92 12.55 17.23
N ILE A 22 13.64 12.79 17.56
CA ILE A 22 12.51 12.09 16.96
C ILE A 22 12.46 12.34 15.45
N ARG A 23 12.62 13.61 15.04
CA ARG A 23 12.64 14.00 13.63
C ARG A 23 13.72 13.25 12.85
N THR A 24 14.96 13.23 13.34
CA THR A 24 16.05 12.50 12.66
C THR A 24 15.72 11.01 12.54
N THR A 25 15.22 10.37 13.61
CA THR A 25 14.86 8.95 13.59
C THR A 25 13.77 8.64 12.56
N VAL A 26 12.73 9.47 12.52
CA VAL A 26 11.59 9.32 11.62
C VAL A 26 12.00 9.64 10.17
N GLU A 27 12.68 10.77 9.93
CA GLU A 27 13.15 11.17 8.60
C GLU A 27 14.11 10.13 8.00
N THR A 28 15.04 9.58 8.77
CA THR A 28 15.94 8.52 8.29
C THR A 28 15.18 7.28 7.85
N ALA A 29 14.11 6.89 8.55
CA ALA A 29 13.24 5.78 8.11
C ALA A 29 12.48 6.11 6.82
N PHE A 30 12.02 7.36 6.65
CA PHE A 30 11.37 7.83 5.42
C PHE A 30 12.32 7.92 4.23
N TYR A 31 13.59 8.26 4.45
CA TYR A 31 14.64 8.23 3.42
C TYR A 31 15.19 6.82 3.17
N GLY A 32 14.72 5.81 3.91
CA GLY A 32 15.01 4.41 3.64
C GLY A 32 14.53 4.02 2.24
N ASN A 33 15.34 3.25 1.53
CA ASN A 33 14.99 2.77 0.19
C ASN A 33 14.01 1.60 0.27
N ASN A 34 12.75 1.91 0.60
CA ASN A 34 11.66 0.94 0.70
C ASN A 34 11.00 0.66 -0.67
N PHE A 35 11.53 1.24 -1.74
CA PHE A 35 11.01 1.07 -3.09
C PHE A 35 11.83 0.04 -3.84
N GLU A 36 11.16 -1.01 -4.29
CA GLU A 36 11.74 -1.95 -5.24
C GLU A 36 11.34 -1.54 -6.65
N ARG A 37 12.33 -1.23 -7.50
CA ARG A 37 12.05 -0.94 -8.92
C ARG A 37 11.65 -2.23 -9.62
N VAL A 38 10.43 -2.28 -10.14
CA VAL A 38 9.92 -3.38 -10.94
C VAL A 38 9.92 -2.95 -12.41
N THR A 39 10.84 -3.52 -13.20
CA THR A 39 10.97 -3.22 -14.64
C THR A 39 10.32 -4.27 -15.53
N ASP A 40 10.04 -5.44 -14.98
CA ASP A 40 9.53 -6.59 -15.73
C ASP A 40 8.09 -6.93 -15.32
N ILE A 41 7.26 -7.19 -16.32
CA ILE A 41 5.83 -7.48 -16.16
C ILE A 41 5.65 -8.83 -15.45
N SER A 42 6.51 -9.81 -15.73
CA SER A 42 6.43 -11.11 -15.07
C SER A 42 6.68 -11.00 -13.57
N LYS A 43 7.69 -10.21 -13.17
CA LYS A 43 7.97 -9.89 -11.76
C LYS A 43 6.80 -9.16 -11.11
N ALA A 44 6.20 -8.18 -11.79
CA ALA A 44 5.02 -7.47 -11.28
C ALA A 44 3.84 -8.43 -11.02
N TYR A 45 3.61 -9.38 -11.93
CA TYR A 45 2.57 -10.40 -11.77
C TYR A 45 2.82 -11.30 -10.56
N TYR A 46 4.04 -11.78 -10.36
CA TYR A 46 4.37 -12.62 -9.19
C TYR A 46 4.22 -11.85 -7.87
N LEU A 47 4.65 -10.59 -7.82
CA LEU A 47 4.46 -9.74 -6.66
C LEU A 47 2.97 -9.52 -6.35
N ALA A 48 2.17 -9.25 -7.39
CA ALA A 48 0.72 -9.10 -7.24
C ALA A 48 0.07 -10.41 -6.75
N LYS A 49 0.47 -11.56 -7.29
CA LYS A 49 -0.03 -12.89 -6.91
C LYS A 49 0.32 -13.26 -5.47
N ASN A 50 1.52 -12.89 -5.00
CA ASN A 50 1.99 -13.20 -3.64
C ASN A 50 1.47 -12.24 -2.58
N CYS A 51 0.78 -11.17 -2.98
CA CYS A 51 0.17 -10.24 -2.03
C CYS A 51 -0.97 -10.93 -1.26
N PRO A 52 -0.98 -10.88 0.09
CA PRO A 52 -1.99 -11.57 0.90
C PRO A 52 -3.45 -11.18 0.61
N SER A 53 -3.68 -9.98 0.07
CA SER A 53 -5.01 -9.46 -0.26
C SER A 53 -5.46 -9.78 -1.70
N THR A 54 -4.62 -10.46 -2.48
CA THR A 54 -4.94 -10.84 -3.86
C THR A 54 -5.59 -12.21 -3.91
N ILE A 55 -6.71 -12.29 -4.62
CA ILE A 55 -7.42 -13.52 -4.95
C ILE A 55 -7.00 -13.95 -6.36
N VAL A 56 -6.48 -15.17 -6.46
CA VAL A 56 -6.20 -15.81 -7.76
C VAL A 56 -7.48 -16.48 -8.23
N THR A 57 -8.00 -16.06 -9.38
CA THR A 57 -9.20 -16.67 -9.96
C THR A 57 -8.84 -17.91 -10.79
N ASP A 58 -9.84 -18.70 -11.18
CA ASP A 58 -9.66 -19.83 -12.09
C ASP A 58 -9.64 -19.45 -13.58
N VAL A 59 -9.74 -18.15 -13.89
CA VAL A 59 -9.79 -17.67 -15.27
C VAL A 59 -8.37 -17.51 -15.82
N PRO A 60 -7.96 -18.29 -16.85
CA PRO A 60 -6.66 -18.13 -17.47
C PRO A 60 -6.63 -16.88 -18.35
N ILE A 61 -5.46 -16.23 -18.42
CA ILE A 61 -5.21 -15.12 -19.35
C ILE A 61 -4.80 -15.70 -20.71
N LYS A 62 -5.37 -15.19 -21.80
CA LYS A 62 -4.95 -15.56 -23.17
C LYS A 62 -3.77 -14.69 -23.62
N HIS A 63 -2.95 -15.22 -24.54
CA HIS A 63 -1.82 -14.49 -25.13
C HIS A 63 -0.80 -13.99 -24.09
N THR A 64 -0.54 -14.77 -23.05
CA THR A 64 0.35 -14.39 -21.93
C THR A 64 1.74 -13.97 -22.39
N GLN A 65 2.32 -14.66 -23.37
CA GLN A 65 3.64 -14.33 -23.92
C GLN A 65 3.68 -12.96 -24.61
N GLU A 66 2.66 -12.62 -25.39
CA GLU A 66 2.55 -11.31 -26.06
C GLU A 66 2.42 -10.16 -25.04
N LEU A 67 1.84 -10.46 -23.88
CA LEU A 67 1.67 -9.53 -22.75
C LEU A 67 2.87 -9.48 -21.81
N GLY A 68 3.92 -10.28 -22.03
CA GLY A 68 5.06 -10.38 -21.11
C GLY A 68 4.73 -11.05 -19.77
N LEU A 69 3.63 -11.81 -19.73
CA LEU A 69 3.16 -12.54 -18.56
C LEU A 69 3.67 -13.99 -18.58
N PRO A 70 3.83 -14.62 -17.40
CA PRO A 70 4.10 -16.05 -17.31
C PRO A 70 3.05 -16.89 -18.06
N VAL A 71 3.47 -18.02 -18.63
CA VAL A 71 2.60 -18.86 -19.50
C VAL A 71 1.30 -19.28 -18.79
N ASP A 72 1.38 -19.62 -17.50
CA ASP A 72 0.26 -20.07 -16.66
C ASP A 72 -0.35 -18.91 -15.83
N SER A 73 -0.44 -17.71 -16.41
CA SER A 73 -1.02 -16.56 -15.72
C SER A 73 -2.54 -16.65 -15.66
N LYS A 74 -3.08 -16.44 -14.46
CA LYS A 74 -4.50 -16.37 -14.18
C LYS A 74 -4.89 -14.94 -13.81
N MET A 75 -6.16 -14.60 -14.00
CA MET A 75 -6.65 -13.29 -13.63
C MET A 75 -6.59 -13.09 -12.12
N LEU A 76 -5.99 -11.98 -11.69
CA LEU A 76 -5.84 -11.60 -10.29
C LEU A 76 -6.87 -10.53 -9.93
N VAL A 77 -7.51 -10.69 -8.77
CA VAL A 77 -8.46 -9.73 -8.22
C VAL A 77 -7.95 -9.27 -6.85
N ASN A 78 -7.80 -7.96 -6.67
CA ASN A 78 -7.48 -7.38 -5.37
C ASN A 78 -8.56 -6.33 -5.03
N ASN A 79 -9.30 -6.55 -3.94
CA ASN A 79 -10.42 -5.71 -3.53
C ASN A 79 -10.01 -4.69 -2.45
N HIS A 80 -8.76 -4.24 -2.45
CA HIS A 80 -8.27 -3.29 -1.46
C HIS A 80 -8.60 -1.83 -1.82
N GLY A 81 -8.74 -1.00 -0.78
CA GLY A 81 -8.92 0.45 -0.90
C GLY A 81 -10.35 0.95 -0.71
N LYS A 82 -10.47 2.23 -0.32
CA LYS A 82 -11.74 2.96 -0.38
C LYS A 82 -12.06 3.19 -1.85
N ILE A 83 -13.16 2.63 -2.36
CA ILE A 83 -13.63 2.96 -3.71
C ILE A 83 -14.00 4.44 -3.71
N VAL A 84 -13.33 5.23 -4.54
CA VAL A 84 -13.61 6.65 -4.76
C VAL A 84 -14.09 6.87 -6.20
N GLY A 85 -14.91 7.90 -6.43
CA GLY A 85 -15.43 8.22 -7.76
C GLY A 85 -16.64 7.38 -8.18
N ARG A 86 -16.80 7.18 -9.49
CA ARG A 86 -18.05 6.66 -10.10
C ARG A 86 -18.45 5.26 -9.60
N THR A 87 -17.47 4.44 -9.22
CA THR A 87 -17.68 3.06 -8.77
C THR A 87 -18.06 2.98 -7.28
N ALA A 88 -18.00 4.08 -6.52
CA ALA A 88 -18.30 4.08 -5.08
C ALA A 88 -19.75 3.68 -4.77
N ALA A 89 -20.69 4.02 -5.66
CA ALA A 89 -22.11 3.69 -5.52
C ALA A 89 -22.43 2.18 -5.68
N ALA A 90 -21.52 1.40 -6.27
CA ALA A 90 -21.72 -0.04 -6.48
C ALA A 90 -21.36 -0.88 -5.24
N ARG A 91 -20.92 -0.27 -4.14
CA ARG A 91 -20.54 -1.00 -2.92
C ARG A 91 -21.77 -1.35 -2.10
N HIS A 92 -22.14 -2.63 -2.08
CA HIS A 92 -23.01 -3.18 -1.04
C HIS A 92 -22.17 -3.62 0.17
N ILE A 93 -22.29 -2.90 1.29
CA ILE A 93 -21.73 -3.34 2.57
C ILE A 93 -22.79 -4.20 3.24
N ILE A 94 -22.59 -5.52 3.25
CA ILE A 94 -23.46 -6.41 4.01
C ILE A 94 -23.19 -6.16 5.50
N GLY A 95 -24.20 -5.66 6.24
CA GLY A 95 -24.13 -5.43 7.69
C GLY A 95 -23.90 -3.98 8.15
N HIS A 96 -23.95 -2.99 7.26
CA HIS A 96 -23.93 -1.57 7.66
C HIS A 96 -25.27 -0.89 7.29
N LEU A 97 -25.98 -0.38 8.29
CA LEU A 97 -27.12 0.52 8.10
C LEU A 97 -26.56 1.94 7.97
N GLY A 98 -26.33 2.39 6.74
CA GLY A 98 -26.19 3.82 6.39
C GLY A 98 -24.95 4.52 6.90
#